data_AF-A0A7J6WX10-F1
#
_entry.id   AF-A0A7J6WX10-F1
#
_cell.length_a   1.000
_cell.length_b   1.000
_cell.length_c   1.000
_cell.angle_alpha   90.00
_cell.angle_beta   90.00
_cell.angle_gamma   90.00
#
_symmetry.space_group_name_H-M   'P 1'
#
loop_
_entity.id
_entity.type
_entity.pdbx_description
1 polymer ?
#
loop_
_entity_poly.entity_id
_entity_poly.type
_entity_poly.pdbx_seq_one_letter_code
_entity_poly.pdbx_strand_id
1 'polypeptide(L)'
;ELAVIVARGRDNSISCYPVVETIHSDNICHIVKAPADVPWKIRNLATDVAKKAVNSLDGAGVFAVELFLTKDGQVLLNEVAPRPHNSGHHTIESCFTSQYEQHLRAVIGLPLGDSSMKTPAAIMYNILGEEEGELGFNLAHQLIKEALTISGASVHWYDKPEMRKQRKMGHITIVGSSMGVVQAHLKSLLGKEKLRLEDGTADTPSVGIIMGSDSDLPIMKDAAKILDSFGVRNEVRIVSAHRTPNRMYTYAATARERGIQVIIAGAGGAAHLPGIDY
;
A
#
# COMPACT_ATOMS: atom_id res chain seq x y z
N GLU A 1 -9.94 -4.80 9.70
CA GLU A 1 -10.44 -6.09 10.23
C GLU A 1 -9.28 -6.90 10.77
N LEU A 2 -9.54 -8.02 11.44
CA LEU A 2 -8.50 -8.95 11.90
C LEU A 2 -8.62 -10.29 11.17
N ALA A 3 -7.51 -11.01 11.05
CA ALA A 3 -7.55 -12.40 10.62
C ALA A 3 -6.52 -13.25 11.37
N VAL A 4 -6.79 -14.54 11.48
CA VAL A 4 -5.88 -15.53 12.04
C VAL A 4 -5.83 -16.73 11.11
N ILE A 5 -4.62 -17.13 10.70
CA ILE A 5 -4.41 -18.40 10.02
C ILE A 5 -4.21 -19.49 11.08
N VAL A 6 -4.94 -20.59 10.94
CA VAL A 6 -4.89 -21.74 11.85
C VAL A 6 -4.59 -22.98 11.03
N ALA A 7 -3.57 -23.72 11.44
CA ALA A 7 -3.28 -25.04 10.91
C ALA A 7 -3.80 -26.12 11.86
N ARG A 8 -4.44 -27.15 11.30
CA ARG A 8 -4.90 -28.33 12.02
C ARG A 8 -4.34 -29.59 11.37
N GLY A 9 -3.58 -30.38 12.13
CA GLY A 9 -3.05 -31.67 11.70
C GLY A 9 -4.07 -32.80 11.76
N ARG A 10 -3.76 -33.93 11.11
CA ARG A 10 -4.59 -35.17 11.18
C ARG A 10 -4.63 -35.77 12.58
N ASP A 11 -3.64 -35.47 13.41
CA ASP A 11 -3.54 -35.83 14.83
C ASP A 11 -4.27 -34.84 15.76
N ASN A 12 -5.06 -33.91 15.21
CA ASN A 12 -5.70 -32.79 15.91
C ASN A 12 -4.72 -31.79 16.55
N SER A 13 -3.43 -31.84 16.21
CA SER A 13 -2.52 -30.75 16.58
C SER A 13 -2.99 -29.43 15.95
N ILE A 14 -2.85 -28.33 16.68
CA ILE A 14 -3.22 -27.00 16.22
C ILE A 14 -2.05 -26.04 16.37
N SER A 15 -1.81 -25.24 15.32
CA SER A 15 -0.83 -24.16 15.32
C SER A 15 -1.48 -22.90 14.76
N CYS A 16 -1.33 -21.77 15.44
CA CYS A 16 -1.92 -20.50 15.04
C CYS A 16 -0.84 -19.49 14.70
N TYR A 17 -0.97 -18.91 13.51
CA TYR A 17 -0.14 -17.78 13.11
C TYR A 17 -0.51 -16.52 13.90
N PRO A 18 0.38 -15.50 13.90
CA PRO A 18 0.08 -14.22 14.50
C PRO A 18 -1.20 -13.61 13.95
N VAL A 19 -1.95 -12.95 14.82
CA VAL A 19 -3.10 -12.14 14.41
C VAL A 19 -2.62 -11.03 13.49
N VAL A 20 -3.28 -10.86 12.35
CA VAL A 20 -2.98 -9.82 11.37
C VAL A 20 -4.12 -8.80 11.28
N GLU A 21 -3.78 -7.57 10.97
CA GLU A 21 -4.74 -6.53 10.58
C GLU A 21 -4.92 -6.58 9.06
N THR A 22 -6.16 -6.71 8.58
CA THR A 22 -6.51 -6.66 7.16
C THR A 22 -7.21 -5.34 6.84
N ILE A 23 -6.77 -4.69 5.76
CA ILE A 23 -7.34 -3.43 5.27
C ILE A 23 -7.95 -3.70 3.90
N HIS A 24 -9.26 -3.51 3.81
CA HIS A 24 -10.06 -3.71 2.62
C HIS A 24 -10.43 -2.36 1.97
N SER A 25 -10.46 -2.32 0.65
CA SER A 25 -11.07 -1.26 -0.16
C SER A 25 -11.83 -1.92 -1.30
N ASP A 26 -13.03 -1.42 -1.61
CA ASP A 26 -13.91 -2.01 -2.64
C ASP A 26 -14.12 -3.53 -2.48
N ASN A 27 -14.22 -3.99 -1.23
CA ASN A 27 -14.33 -5.41 -0.84
C ASN A 27 -13.12 -6.29 -1.24
N ILE A 28 -11.97 -5.69 -1.51
CA ILE A 28 -10.71 -6.38 -1.84
C ILE A 28 -9.70 -6.10 -0.74
N CYS A 29 -9.01 -7.15 -0.27
CA CYS A 29 -7.91 -6.98 0.67
C CYS A 29 -6.76 -6.29 -0.05
N HIS A 30 -6.32 -5.13 0.43
CA HIS A 30 -5.18 -4.40 -0.11
C HIS A 30 -3.93 -4.64 0.72
N ILE A 31 -4.04 -4.51 2.04
CA ILE A 31 -2.91 -4.51 2.97
C ILE A 31 -3.18 -5.51 4.10
N VAL A 32 -2.14 -6.26 4.46
CA VAL A 32 -2.11 -7.10 5.65
C VAL A 32 -0.93 -6.68 6.51
N LYS A 33 -1.15 -6.35 7.78
CA LYS A 33 -0.08 -6.01 8.73
C LYS A 33 0.07 -7.13 9.76
N ALA A 34 1.30 -7.60 9.95
CA ALA A 34 1.65 -8.65 10.90
C ALA A 34 2.79 -8.20 11.82
N PRO A 35 2.66 -8.33 13.16
CA PRO A 35 1.42 -8.60 13.88
C PRO A 35 0.43 -7.42 13.79
N ALA A 36 -0.84 -7.67 14.09
CA ALA A 36 -1.86 -6.62 14.23
C ALA A 36 -1.51 -5.65 15.37
N ASP A 37 -1.69 -4.35 15.13
CA ASP A 37 -1.48 -3.30 16.13
C ASP A 37 -2.68 -3.17 17.08
N VAL A 38 -2.85 -4.19 17.93
CA VAL A 38 -3.90 -4.27 18.93
C VAL A 38 -3.34 -4.77 20.27
N PRO A 39 -3.99 -4.42 21.40
CA PRO A 39 -3.57 -4.89 22.71
C PRO A 39 -3.40 -6.42 22.74
N TRP A 40 -2.42 -6.91 23.50
CA TRP A 40 -2.15 -8.35 23.60
C TRP A 40 -3.38 -9.17 24.00
N LYS A 41 -4.24 -8.65 24.88
CA LYS A 41 -5.51 -9.28 25.26
C LYS A 41 -6.43 -9.54 24.05
N ILE A 42 -6.49 -8.61 23.11
CA ILE A 42 -7.28 -8.75 21.88
C ILE A 42 -6.64 -9.78 20.94
N ARG A 43 -5.30 -9.80 20.83
CA ARG A 43 -4.61 -10.83 20.02
C ARG A 43 -4.87 -12.24 20.55
N ASN A 44 -4.83 -12.43 21.86
CA ASN A 44 -5.19 -13.71 22.48
C ASN A 44 -6.65 -14.07 22.23
N LEU A 45 -7.58 -13.14 22.46
CA LEU A 45 -9.00 -13.37 22.24
C LEU A 45 -9.29 -13.77 20.79
N ALA A 46 -8.71 -13.05 19.81
CA ALA A 46 -8.83 -13.38 18.39
C ALA A 46 -8.26 -14.77 18.06
N THR A 47 -7.11 -15.11 18.65
CA THR A 47 -6.50 -16.43 18.49
C THR A 47 -7.38 -17.53 19.07
N ASP A 48 -7.98 -17.31 20.25
CA ASP A 48 -8.86 -18.27 20.90
C ASP A 48 -10.18 -18.47 20.15
N VAL A 49 -10.78 -17.39 19.63
CA VAL A 49 -11.95 -17.47 18.75
C VAL A 49 -11.62 -18.26 17.49
N ALA A 50 -10.49 -17.99 16.84
CA ALA A 50 -10.07 -18.71 15.64
C ALA A 50 -9.81 -20.20 15.91
N LYS A 51 -9.13 -20.54 17.01
CA LYS A 51 -8.93 -21.93 17.44
C LYS A 51 -10.24 -22.65 17.67
N LYS A 52 -11.19 -22.01 18.37
CA LYS A 52 -12.52 -22.60 18.64
C LYS A 52 -13.31 -22.83 17.35
N ALA A 53 -13.30 -21.85 16.44
CA ALA A 53 -13.96 -21.99 15.14
C ALA A 53 -13.41 -23.18 14.36
N VAL A 54 -12.10 -23.31 14.23
CA VAL A 54 -11.47 -24.41 13.47
C VAL A 54 -11.61 -25.76 14.16
N ASN A 55 -11.59 -25.82 15.49
CA ASN A 55 -11.87 -27.06 16.23
C ASN A 55 -13.30 -27.59 16.03
N SER A 56 -14.25 -26.72 15.67
CA SER A 56 -15.62 -27.14 15.40
C SER A 56 -15.83 -27.69 13.98
N LEU A 57 -14.80 -27.62 13.14
CA LEU A 57 -14.81 -28.11 11.77
C LEU A 57 -14.06 -29.44 11.66
N ASP A 58 -14.40 -30.23 10.64
CA ASP A 58 -13.65 -31.43 10.28
C ASP A 58 -12.55 -31.12 9.25
N GLY A 59 -11.55 -32.01 9.20
CA GLY A 59 -10.47 -31.95 8.22
C GLY A 59 -9.13 -31.46 8.77
N ALA A 60 -8.09 -31.72 7.97
CA ALA A 60 -6.73 -31.28 8.23
C ALA A 60 -6.30 -30.31 7.13
N GLY A 61 -5.45 -29.35 7.48
CA GLY A 61 -4.99 -28.32 6.56
C GLY A 61 -4.85 -26.97 7.25
N VAL A 62 -5.04 -25.92 6.46
CA VAL A 62 -4.95 -24.53 6.90
C VAL A 62 -6.31 -23.89 6.69
N PHE A 63 -6.73 -23.11 7.67
CA PHE A 63 -7.98 -22.41 7.74
C PHE A 63 -7.67 -20.94 8.02
N ALA A 64 -8.28 -20.03 7.27
CA ALA A 64 -8.28 -18.62 7.63
C ALA A 64 -9.57 -18.29 8.35
N VAL A 65 -9.44 -17.60 9.48
CA VAL A 65 -10.56 -17.09 10.26
C VAL A 65 -10.52 -15.58 10.19
N GLU A 66 -11.50 -14.99 9.53
CA GLU A 66 -11.67 -13.54 9.48
C GLU A 66 -12.55 -13.06 10.64
N LEU A 67 -12.18 -11.93 11.22
CA LEU A 67 -12.73 -11.45 12.47
C LEU A 67 -12.99 -9.94 12.41
N PHE A 68 -14.09 -9.52 13.02
CA PHE A 68 -14.33 -8.10 13.33
C PHE A 68 -13.89 -7.78 14.75
N LEU A 69 -13.11 -6.71 14.90
CA LEU A 69 -12.87 -6.08 16.20
C LEU A 69 -13.79 -4.86 16.33
N THR A 70 -14.70 -4.89 17.30
CA THR A 70 -15.63 -3.79 17.56
C THR A 70 -14.97 -2.68 18.39
N LYS A 71 -15.57 -1.49 18.41
CA LYS A 71 -15.06 -0.34 19.18
C LYS A 71 -15.05 -0.58 20.69
N ASP A 72 -15.95 -1.42 21.20
CA ASP A 72 -16.03 -1.86 22.59
C ASP A 72 -15.13 -3.07 22.90
N GLY A 73 -14.32 -3.52 21.94
CA GLY A 73 -13.30 -4.54 22.15
C GLY A 73 -13.78 -5.98 22.03
N GLN A 74 -14.96 -6.21 21.45
CA GLN A 74 -15.43 -7.56 21.12
C GLN A 74 -14.77 -8.07 19.86
N VAL A 75 -14.55 -9.38 19.80
CA VAL A 75 -14.05 -10.07 18.61
C VAL A 75 -15.15 -10.99 18.09
N LEU A 76 -15.65 -10.68 16.90
CA LEU A 76 -16.74 -11.41 16.25
C LEU A 76 -16.18 -12.21 15.08
N LEU A 77 -16.65 -13.45 14.91
CA LEU A 77 -16.35 -14.27 13.75
C LEU A 77 -17.07 -13.72 12.52
N ASN A 78 -16.34 -13.41 11.45
CA ASN A 78 -16.90 -13.02 10.16
C ASN A 78 -17.11 -14.26 9.27
N GLU A 79 -16.00 -14.87 8.83
CA GLU A 79 -16.02 -16.06 7.98
C GLU A 79 -14.85 -17.00 8.27
N VAL A 80 -14.97 -18.24 7.78
CA VAL A 80 -13.90 -19.24 7.81
C VAL A 80 -13.68 -19.80 6.40
N ALA A 81 -12.45 -19.69 5.91
CA ALA A 81 -12.03 -20.26 4.63
C ALA A 81 -11.13 -21.50 4.87
N PRO A 82 -11.55 -22.73 4.53
CA PRO A 82 -10.80 -23.97 4.78
C PRO A 82 -9.71 -24.21 3.72
N ARG A 83 -8.86 -23.21 3.51
CA ARG A 83 -7.75 -23.23 2.54
C ARG A 83 -6.70 -22.18 2.92
N PRO A 84 -5.48 -22.25 2.33
CA PRO A 84 -4.58 -21.12 2.32
C PRO A 84 -5.29 -19.84 1.85
N HIS A 85 -4.94 -18.72 2.46
CA HIS A 85 -5.66 -17.47 2.34
C HIS A 85 -4.74 -16.29 2.07
N ASN A 86 -5.29 -15.24 1.47
CA ASN A 86 -4.53 -14.05 1.09
C ASN A 86 -3.93 -13.34 2.32
N SER A 87 -4.69 -13.27 3.41
CA SER A 87 -4.21 -12.73 4.69
C SER A 87 -3.06 -13.52 5.31
N GLY A 88 -2.74 -14.71 4.81
CA GLY A 88 -1.61 -15.51 5.26
C GLY A 88 -0.38 -15.44 4.34
N HIS A 89 -0.39 -14.71 3.23
CA HIS A 89 0.74 -14.75 2.28
C HIS A 89 2.03 -14.19 2.89
N HIS A 90 1.94 -13.22 3.80
CA HIS A 90 3.09 -12.71 4.55
C HIS A 90 3.92 -13.80 5.27
N THR A 91 3.31 -14.95 5.56
CA THR A 91 3.97 -16.06 6.29
C THR A 91 5.15 -16.66 5.52
N ILE A 92 5.23 -16.47 4.20
CA ILE A 92 6.38 -16.91 3.40
C ILE A 92 7.66 -16.23 3.89
N GLU A 93 7.65 -14.89 4.01
CA GLU A 93 8.82 -14.12 4.43
C GLU A 93 8.91 -13.91 5.95
N SER A 94 7.77 -13.81 6.63
CA SER A 94 7.74 -13.34 8.03
C SER A 94 7.68 -14.44 9.09
N CYS A 95 7.34 -15.69 8.73
CA CYS A 95 7.22 -16.81 9.67
C CYS A 95 8.26 -17.90 9.39
N PHE A 96 8.50 -18.77 10.37
CA PHE A 96 9.41 -19.91 10.19
C PHE A 96 8.86 -20.95 9.21
N THR A 97 7.55 -21.25 9.28
CA THR A 97 6.86 -22.13 8.33
C THR A 97 5.74 -21.37 7.62
N SER A 98 5.78 -21.32 6.29
CA SER A 98 4.72 -20.65 5.51
C SER A 98 3.39 -21.40 5.61
N GLN A 99 2.27 -20.70 5.42
CA GLN A 99 0.94 -21.35 5.40
C GLN A 99 0.84 -22.48 4.36
N TYR A 100 1.60 -22.41 3.26
CA TYR A 100 1.55 -23.40 2.18
C TYR A 100 2.27 -24.68 2.58
N GLU A 101 3.48 -24.55 3.12
CA GLU A 101 4.20 -25.68 3.70
C GLU A 101 3.41 -26.29 4.86
N GLN A 102 2.84 -25.44 5.72
CA GLN A 102 2.02 -25.87 6.84
C GLN A 102 0.77 -26.62 6.39
N HIS A 103 0.12 -26.15 5.33
CA HIS A 103 -1.01 -26.85 4.72
C HIS A 103 -0.60 -28.23 4.24
N LEU A 104 0.52 -28.35 3.51
CA LEU A 104 1.06 -29.64 3.06
C LEU A 104 1.35 -30.58 4.23
N ARG A 105 2.09 -30.11 5.25
CA ARG A 105 2.41 -30.90 6.45
C ARG A 105 1.13 -31.42 7.11
N ALA A 106 0.17 -30.54 7.31
CA ALA A 106 -1.12 -30.88 7.92
C ALA A 106 -1.89 -31.93 7.10
N VAL A 107 -2.02 -31.75 5.79
CA VAL A 107 -2.83 -32.66 4.95
C VAL A 107 -2.16 -34.01 4.74
N ILE A 108 -0.84 -34.12 4.77
CA ILE A 108 -0.12 -35.40 4.60
C ILE A 108 0.25 -36.08 5.94
N GLY A 109 -0.08 -35.46 7.07
CA GLY A 109 0.13 -36.04 8.40
C GLY A 109 1.56 -35.92 8.94
N LEU A 110 2.33 -34.92 8.47
CA LEU A 110 3.62 -34.56 9.08
C LEU A 110 3.41 -33.64 10.29
N PRO A 111 4.41 -33.56 11.20
CA PRO A 111 4.39 -32.58 12.28
C PRO A 111 4.22 -31.15 11.76
N LEU A 112 3.31 -30.42 12.40
CA LEU A 112 3.11 -28.99 12.15
C LEU A 112 4.41 -28.22 12.41
N GLY A 113 4.71 -27.27 11.53
CA GLY A 113 5.85 -26.36 11.69
C GLY A 113 5.59 -25.22 12.66
N ASP A 114 6.66 -24.49 12.97
CA ASP A 114 6.63 -23.29 13.79
C ASP A 114 5.98 -22.14 13.01
N SER A 115 4.81 -21.70 13.48
CA SER A 115 4.03 -20.60 12.90
C SER A 115 4.43 -19.24 13.45
N SER A 116 5.42 -19.18 14.36
CA SER A 116 5.89 -17.93 14.93
C SER A 116 6.61 -17.07 13.88
N MET A 117 6.53 -15.76 14.09
CA MET A 117 7.23 -14.79 13.27
C MET A 117 8.74 -14.86 13.52
N LYS A 118 9.52 -14.96 12.44
CA LYS A 118 10.99 -14.82 12.45
C LYS A 118 11.44 -13.38 12.24
N THR A 119 10.52 -12.48 11.88
CA THR A 119 10.77 -11.04 11.74
C THR A 119 9.88 -10.24 12.71
N PRO A 120 10.35 -9.12 13.28
CA PRO A 120 9.52 -8.34 14.22
C PRO A 120 8.24 -7.73 13.60
N ALA A 121 8.29 -7.38 12.32
CA ALA A 121 7.14 -6.82 11.61
C ALA A 121 7.15 -7.23 10.12
N ALA A 122 5.95 -7.28 9.55
CA ALA A 122 5.72 -7.46 8.12
C ALA A 122 4.48 -6.72 7.64
N ILE A 123 4.54 -6.23 6.40
CA ILE A 123 3.38 -5.75 5.65
C ILE A 123 3.31 -6.50 4.33
N MET A 124 2.16 -7.07 4.02
CA MET A 124 1.86 -7.58 2.69
C MET A 124 0.95 -6.60 1.96
N TYR A 125 1.31 -6.25 0.73
CA TYR A 125 0.55 -5.41 -0.19
C TYR A 125 0.16 -6.23 -1.42
N ASN A 126 -1.13 -6.29 -1.76
CA ASN A 126 -1.57 -6.98 -2.98
C ASN A 126 -1.28 -6.11 -4.21
N ILE A 127 -0.66 -6.71 -5.22
CA ILE A 127 -0.54 -6.11 -6.55
C ILE A 127 -1.84 -6.41 -7.29
N LEU A 128 -2.67 -5.38 -7.47
CA LEU A 128 -3.91 -5.47 -8.25
C LEU A 128 -3.66 -4.97 -9.68
N GLY A 129 -4.44 -5.46 -10.63
CA GLY A 129 -4.50 -4.83 -11.94
C GLY A 129 -5.15 -3.46 -11.83
N GLU A 130 -4.41 -2.40 -12.12
CA GLU A 130 -4.93 -1.02 -12.17
C GLU A 130 -5.55 -0.72 -13.53
N GLU A 131 -4.96 -1.28 -14.59
CA GLU A 131 -5.41 -1.18 -15.97
C GLU A 131 -5.44 -2.56 -16.65
N GLU A 132 -6.03 -2.59 -17.84
CA GLU A 132 -6.13 -3.80 -18.66
C GLU A 132 -4.95 -3.92 -19.64
N GLY A 133 -4.71 -5.15 -20.11
CA GLY A 133 -3.73 -5.43 -21.16
C GLY A 133 -2.30 -5.00 -20.80
N GLU A 134 -1.58 -4.52 -21.81
CA GLU A 134 -0.15 -4.18 -21.72
C GLU A 134 0.12 -3.02 -20.76
N LEU A 135 -0.76 -2.01 -20.71
CA LEU A 135 -0.62 -0.89 -19.79
C LEU A 135 -0.65 -1.36 -18.33
N GLY A 136 -1.66 -2.18 -17.97
CA GLY A 136 -1.73 -2.75 -16.63
C GLY A 136 -0.52 -3.61 -16.29
N PHE A 137 0.01 -4.35 -17.26
CA PHE A 137 1.20 -5.17 -17.08
C PHE A 137 2.43 -4.31 -16.78
N ASN A 138 2.62 -3.22 -17.52
CA ASN A 138 3.72 -2.29 -17.34
C ASN A 138 3.68 -1.59 -15.98
N LEU A 139 2.49 -1.12 -15.56
CA LEU A 139 2.28 -0.51 -14.24
C LEU A 139 2.65 -1.49 -13.11
N ALA A 140 2.12 -2.72 -13.17
CA ALA A 140 2.44 -3.75 -12.17
C ALA A 140 3.95 -4.07 -12.15
N HIS A 141 4.60 -4.19 -13.31
CA HIS A 141 6.04 -4.48 -13.39
C HIS A 141 6.90 -3.31 -12.91
N GLN A 142 6.44 -2.09 -13.06
CA GLN A 142 7.12 -0.92 -12.50
C GLN A 142 7.07 -0.95 -10.97
N LEU A 143 5.89 -1.17 -10.38
CA LEU A 143 5.75 -1.33 -8.94
C LEU A 143 6.66 -2.46 -8.41
N ILE A 144 6.71 -3.59 -9.14
CA ILE A 144 7.60 -4.72 -8.82
C ILE A 144 9.06 -4.28 -8.82
N LYS A 145 9.52 -3.59 -9.87
CA LYS A 145 10.91 -3.09 -9.97
C LYS A 145 11.25 -2.18 -8.80
N GLU A 146 10.34 -1.29 -8.42
CA GLU A 146 10.54 -0.39 -7.29
C GLU A 146 10.60 -1.14 -5.97
N ALA A 147 9.69 -2.10 -5.76
CA ALA A 147 9.67 -2.93 -4.56
C ALA A 147 11.00 -3.69 -4.38
N LEU A 148 11.58 -4.19 -5.47
CA LEU A 148 12.87 -4.89 -5.44
C LEU A 148 14.05 -3.99 -5.02
N THR A 149 13.89 -2.66 -5.01
CA THR A 149 14.91 -1.73 -4.47
C THR A 149 14.81 -1.54 -2.96
N ILE A 150 13.75 -2.02 -2.32
CA ILE A 150 13.48 -1.84 -0.90
C ILE A 150 14.07 -3.03 -0.13
N SER A 151 14.95 -2.73 0.83
CA SER A 151 15.48 -3.76 1.73
C SER A 151 14.36 -4.43 2.52
N GLY A 152 14.37 -5.76 2.53
CA GLY A 152 13.34 -6.59 3.19
C GLY A 152 12.05 -6.77 2.38
N ALA A 153 11.97 -6.24 1.15
CA ALA A 153 10.85 -6.52 0.26
C ALA A 153 11.08 -7.81 -0.54
N SER A 154 10.01 -8.58 -0.73
CA SER A 154 9.97 -9.76 -1.61
C SER A 154 8.70 -9.72 -2.45
N VAL A 155 8.83 -10.02 -3.73
CA VAL A 155 7.74 -9.96 -4.70
C VAL A 155 7.35 -11.37 -5.11
N HIS A 156 6.05 -11.64 -5.13
CA HIS A 156 5.45 -12.86 -5.66
C HIS A 156 4.50 -12.50 -6.80
N TRP A 157 4.94 -12.77 -8.02
CA TRP A 157 4.13 -12.60 -9.23
C TRP A 157 3.43 -13.91 -9.59
N TYR A 158 2.12 -13.86 -9.84
CA TYR A 158 1.34 -15.08 -10.12
C TYR A 158 1.28 -15.45 -11.61
N ASP A 159 1.87 -14.63 -12.47
CA ASP A 159 1.93 -14.87 -13.92
C ASP A 159 0.57 -15.21 -14.55
N LYS A 160 -0.47 -14.48 -14.15
CA LYS A 160 -1.80 -14.67 -14.74
C LYS A 160 -1.79 -14.11 -16.16
N PRO A 161 -2.33 -14.84 -17.14
CA PRO A 161 -2.17 -14.52 -18.56
C PRO A 161 -2.82 -13.20 -19.00
N GLU A 162 -3.78 -12.69 -18.21
CA GLU A 162 -4.51 -11.47 -18.55
C GLU A 162 -4.52 -10.49 -17.37
N MET A 163 -4.10 -9.26 -17.65
CA MET A 163 -4.30 -8.11 -16.78
C MET A 163 -5.75 -7.65 -16.86
N ARG A 164 -6.43 -7.65 -15.71
CA ARG A 164 -7.80 -7.14 -15.57
C ARG A 164 -7.87 -6.23 -14.36
N LYS A 165 -8.68 -5.19 -14.43
CA LYS A 165 -8.88 -4.27 -13.30
C LYS A 165 -9.29 -5.04 -12.04
N GLN A 166 -8.72 -4.67 -10.90
CA GLN A 166 -8.96 -5.25 -9.58
C GLN A 166 -8.59 -6.74 -9.43
N ARG A 167 -8.07 -7.40 -10.48
CA ARG A 167 -7.60 -8.78 -10.39
C ARG A 167 -6.31 -8.82 -9.58
N LYS A 168 -6.21 -9.72 -8.60
CA LYS A 168 -4.97 -9.96 -7.85
C LYS A 168 -3.92 -10.59 -8.77
N MET A 169 -2.86 -9.86 -9.08
CA MET A 169 -1.80 -10.28 -10.00
C MET A 169 -0.54 -10.77 -9.27
N GLY A 170 -0.36 -10.34 -8.02
CA GLY A 170 0.73 -10.75 -7.17
C GLY A 170 0.60 -10.15 -5.78
N HIS A 171 1.65 -10.26 -4.98
CA HIS A 171 1.79 -9.53 -3.74
C HIS A 171 3.25 -9.19 -3.46
N ILE A 172 3.43 -8.20 -2.58
CA ILE A 172 4.72 -7.76 -2.08
C ILE A 172 4.68 -7.95 -0.57
N THR A 173 5.65 -8.64 0.00
CA THR A 173 5.84 -8.70 1.45
C THR A 173 7.07 -7.88 1.82
N ILE A 174 6.91 -6.90 2.72
CA ILE A 174 8.00 -6.10 3.27
C ILE A 174 8.17 -6.49 4.74
N VAL A 175 9.33 -7.02 5.10
CA VAL A 175 9.69 -7.33 6.50
C VAL A 175 10.67 -6.31 7.06
N GLY A 176 10.67 -6.14 8.39
CA GLY A 176 11.57 -5.18 9.05
C GLY A 176 11.60 -5.30 10.56
N SER A 177 12.40 -4.43 11.18
CA SER A 177 12.64 -4.43 12.63
C SER A 177 11.48 -3.87 13.45
N SER A 178 10.55 -3.13 12.83
CA SER A 178 9.34 -2.61 13.48
C SER A 178 8.27 -2.27 12.45
N MET A 179 7.02 -2.14 12.91
CA MET A 179 5.89 -1.75 12.06
C MET A 179 6.12 -0.37 11.42
N GLY A 180 6.72 0.58 12.15
CA GLY A 180 7.03 1.91 11.61
C GLY A 180 8.01 1.88 10.44
N VAL A 181 9.03 1.01 10.49
CA VAL A 181 10.00 0.85 9.39
C VAL A 181 9.33 0.31 8.14
N VAL A 182 8.56 -0.79 8.26
CA VAL A 182 7.88 -1.39 7.10
C VAL A 182 6.79 -0.48 6.53
N GLN A 183 6.13 0.33 7.36
CA GLN A 183 5.18 1.36 6.92
C GLN A 183 5.89 2.48 6.13
N ALA A 184 7.06 2.93 6.58
CA ALA A 184 7.85 3.94 5.87
C ALA A 184 8.31 3.41 4.49
N HIS A 185 8.73 2.15 4.43
CA HIS A 185 9.07 1.47 3.18
C HIS A 185 7.87 1.38 2.23
N LEU A 186 6.71 0.91 2.71
CA LEU A 186 5.49 0.87 1.91
C LEU A 186 5.09 2.28 1.43
N LYS A 187 5.16 3.30 2.31
CA LYS A 187 4.86 4.68 1.93
C LYS A 187 5.83 5.19 0.85
N SER A 188 7.11 4.85 0.94
CA SER A 188 8.08 5.21 -0.11
C SER A 188 7.78 4.50 -1.43
N LEU A 189 7.31 3.25 -1.39
CA LEU A 189 6.92 2.50 -2.58
C LEU A 189 5.72 3.15 -3.26
N LEU A 190 4.63 3.32 -2.52
CA LEU A 190 3.37 3.89 -3.04
C LEU A 190 3.50 5.39 -3.34
N GLY A 191 4.43 6.11 -2.69
CA GLY A 191 4.72 7.50 -2.97
C GLY A 191 5.45 7.69 -4.29
N LYS A 192 6.39 6.80 -4.62
CA LYS A 192 7.06 6.77 -5.94
C LYS A 192 6.10 6.31 -7.04
N GLU A 193 5.21 5.37 -6.73
CA GLU A 193 4.12 4.96 -7.60
C GLU A 193 3.16 6.12 -7.90
N LYS A 194 2.71 6.90 -6.90
CA LYS A 194 1.85 8.07 -7.14
C LYS A 194 2.53 9.18 -7.92
N LEU A 195 3.79 9.48 -7.59
CA LEU A 195 4.60 10.45 -8.36
C LEU A 195 4.73 10.00 -9.83
N ARG A 196 4.76 8.68 -10.09
CA ARG A 196 4.92 8.13 -11.45
C ARG A 196 3.65 7.70 -12.17
N LEU A 197 2.54 7.49 -11.48
CA LEU A 197 1.21 7.38 -12.08
C LEU A 197 0.74 8.77 -12.54
N GLU A 198 1.19 9.84 -11.87
CA GLU A 198 1.20 11.19 -12.43
C GLU A 198 2.20 11.32 -13.60
N ASP A 199 3.32 10.56 -13.62
CA ASP A 199 4.22 10.43 -14.78
C ASP A 199 3.79 9.37 -15.83
N GLY A 200 2.62 8.72 -15.65
CA GLY A 200 2.11 7.63 -16.51
C GLY A 200 1.59 8.11 -17.86
N THR A 201 1.52 9.43 -18.04
CA THR A 201 1.88 10.09 -19.28
C THR A 201 3.07 10.98 -18.92
N ALA A 202 4.27 10.71 -19.43
CA ALA A 202 5.38 11.65 -19.28
C ALA A 202 5.07 12.89 -20.12
N ASP A 203 4.26 13.77 -19.54
CA ASP A 203 3.88 15.10 -19.99
C ASP A 203 3.90 16.01 -18.75
N THR A 204 4.97 15.87 -17.95
CA THR A 204 5.26 16.66 -16.74
C THR A 204 5.35 18.14 -17.13
N PRO A 205 4.69 19.05 -16.39
CA PRO A 205 4.77 20.47 -16.69
C PRO A 205 6.21 20.96 -16.56
N SER A 206 6.75 21.54 -17.64
CA SER A 206 8.06 22.18 -17.64
C SER A 206 7.98 23.63 -17.15
N VAL A 207 6.76 24.20 -17.07
CA VAL A 207 6.51 25.58 -16.64
C VAL A 207 5.53 25.64 -15.48
N GLY A 208 5.90 26.33 -14.40
CA GLY A 208 5.01 26.60 -13.26
C GLY A 208 4.49 28.03 -13.28
N ILE A 209 3.19 28.23 -13.46
CA ILE A 209 2.53 29.53 -13.36
C ILE A 209 2.02 29.72 -11.93
N ILE A 210 2.53 30.71 -11.21
CA ILE A 210 2.10 31.02 -9.84
C ILE A 210 1.52 32.43 -9.72
N MET A 211 0.56 32.60 -8.81
CA MET A 211 -0.04 33.90 -8.52
C MET A 211 -0.42 34.05 -7.05
N GLY A 212 -0.53 35.28 -6.58
CA GLY A 212 -0.82 35.57 -5.17
C GLY A 212 -2.29 35.44 -4.78
N SER A 213 -3.22 35.54 -5.73
CA SER A 213 -4.67 35.61 -5.50
C SER A 213 -5.50 35.01 -6.65
N ASP A 214 -6.70 34.53 -6.35
CA ASP A 214 -7.69 34.09 -7.35
C ASP A 214 -8.08 35.21 -8.32
N SER A 215 -7.98 36.47 -7.88
CA SER A 215 -8.27 37.65 -8.69
C SER A 215 -7.34 37.78 -9.91
N ASP A 216 -6.14 37.20 -9.84
CA ASP A 216 -5.14 37.27 -10.91
C ASP A 216 -5.34 36.13 -11.94
N LEU A 217 -6.12 35.12 -11.59
CA LEU A 217 -6.33 33.92 -12.40
C LEU A 217 -6.84 34.19 -13.83
N PRO A 218 -7.79 35.12 -14.07
CA PRO A 218 -8.24 35.42 -15.43
C PRO A 218 -7.11 35.90 -16.35
N ILE A 219 -6.17 36.69 -15.81
CA ILE A 219 -5.01 37.22 -16.55
C ILE A 219 -3.96 36.13 -16.73
N MET A 220 -3.65 35.41 -15.66
CA MET A 220 -2.62 34.36 -15.68
C MET A 220 -3.00 33.16 -16.57
N LYS A 221 -4.30 32.95 -16.82
CA LYS A 221 -4.78 31.95 -17.78
C LYS A 221 -4.33 32.23 -19.22
N ASP A 222 -4.07 33.49 -19.59
CA ASP A 222 -3.59 33.79 -20.94
C ASP A 222 -2.15 33.32 -21.15
N ALA A 223 -1.32 33.35 -20.09
CA ALA A 223 0.01 32.73 -20.13
C ALA A 223 -0.08 31.21 -20.36
N ALA A 224 -1.03 30.54 -19.68
CA ALA A 224 -1.28 29.11 -19.89
C ALA A 224 -1.70 28.82 -21.34
N LYS A 225 -2.64 29.59 -21.91
CA LYS A 225 -3.07 29.43 -23.31
C LYS A 225 -1.94 29.58 -24.32
N ILE A 226 -1.02 30.53 -24.08
CA ILE A 226 0.16 30.71 -24.95
C ILE A 226 1.05 29.47 -24.87
N LEU A 227 1.36 29.01 -23.67
CA LEU A 227 2.17 27.80 -23.48
C LEU A 227 1.52 26.58 -24.13
N ASP A 228 0.20 26.43 -23.97
CA ASP A 228 -0.58 25.37 -24.62
C ASP A 228 -0.48 25.45 -26.15
N SER A 229 -0.48 26.65 -26.75
CA SER A 229 -0.32 26.84 -28.19
C SER A 229 1.05 26.41 -28.72
N PHE A 230 2.08 26.44 -27.87
CA PHE A 230 3.43 25.97 -28.18
C PHE A 230 3.66 24.51 -27.75
N GLY A 231 2.63 23.82 -27.24
CA GLY A 231 2.77 22.46 -26.69
C GLY A 231 3.63 22.43 -25.42
N VAL A 232 3.80 23.55 -24.73
CA VAL A 232 4.57 23.65 -23.49
C VAL A 232 3.65 23.38 -22.31
N ARG A 233 3.89 22.26 -21.64
CA ARG A 233 3.09 21.85 -20.48
C ARG A 233 3.33 22.75 -19.29
N ASN A 234 2.23 23.20 -18.69
CA ASN A 234 2.27 24.14 -17.59
C ASN A 234 1.34 23.71 -16.45
N GLU A 235 1.69 24.10 -15.22
CA GLU A 235 0.80 24.04 -14.06
C GLU A 235 0.42 25.45 -13.62
N VAL A 236 -0.80 25.65 -13.10
CA VAL A 236 -1.24 26.94 -12.57
C VAL A 236 -1.59 26.78 -11.09
N ARG A 237 -0.93 27.52 -10.21
CA ARG A 237 -1.16 27.45 -8.75
C ARG A 237 -1.29 28.83 -8.11
N ILE A 238 -2.14 28.91 -7.10
CA ILE A 238 -2.26 30.09 -6.25
C ILE A 238 -1.39 29.88 -5.02
N VAL A 239 -0.30 30.64 -4.96
CA VAL A 239 0.76 30.53 -3.99
C VAL A 239 1.13 31.93 -3.54
N SER A 240 0.56 32.35 -2.40
CA SER A 240 0.78 33.69 -1.87
C SER A 240 2.01 33.72 -0.97
N ALA A 241 2.98 34.54 -1.32
CA ALA A 241 4.17 34.79 -0.47
C ALA A 241 3.80 35.39 0.90
N HIS A 242 2.76 36.24 0.94
CA HIS A 242 2.35 36.91 2.18
C HIS A 242 1.36 36.09 3.02
N ARG A 243 0.41 35.38 2.38
CA ARG A 243 -0.59 34.59 3.12
C ARG A 243 -0.14 33.16 3.42
N THR A 244 0.71 32.59 2.56
CA THR A 244 1.13 31.18 2.63
C THR A 244 2.64 31.03 2.33
N PRO A 245 3.53 31.67 3.10
CA PRO A 245 4.98 31.69 2.82
C PRO A 245 5.59 30.28 2.77
N ASN A 246 5.23 29.39 3.70
CA ASN A 246 5.75 28.01 3.70
C ASN A 246 5.34 27.22 2.45
N ARG A 247 4.15 27.47 1.91
CA ARG A 247 3.67 26.84 0.67
C ARG A 247 4.46 27.36 -0.54
N MET A 248 4.80 28.65 -0.54
CA MET A 248 5.65 29.28 -1.55
C MET A 248 7.06 28.71 -1.53
N TYR A 249 7.67 28.66 -0.36
CA TYR A 249 8.99 28.06 -0.17
C TYR A 249 9.02 26.59 -0.60
N THR A 250 8.04 25.80 -0.15
CA THR A 250 7.94 24.37 -0.53
C THR A 250 7.75 24.21 -2.04
N TYR A 251 6.91 25.03 -2.66
CA TYR A 251 6.69 25.00 -4.10
C TYR A 251 7.98 25.27 -4.89
N ALA A 252 8.74 26.30 -4.48
CA ALA A 252 10.01 26.67 -5.11
C ALA A 252 11.10 25.62 -4.86
N ALA A 253 11.27 25.17 -3.62
CA ALA A 253 12.29 24.19 -3.24
C ALA A 253 12.10 22.84 -3.96
N THR A 254 10.86 22.42 -4.18
CA THR A 254 10.55 21.16 -4.88
C THR A 254 10.40 21.31 -6.39
N ALA A 255 10.42 22.54 -6.94
CA ALA A 255 10.12 22.78 -8.36
C ALA A 255 11.00 21.96 -9.30
N ARG A 256 12.32 21.93 -9.02
CA ARG A 256 13.29 21.17 -9.82
C ARG A 256 13.05 19.66 -9.76
N GLU A 257 12.72 19.14 -8.58
CA GLU A 257 12.40 17.71 -8.40
C GLU A 257 11.10 17.32 -9.12
N ARG A 258 10.17 18.28 -9.25
CA ARG A 258 8.90 18.14 -9.98
C ARG A 258 9.02 18.39 -11.49
N GLY A 259 10.23 18.55 -12.03
CA GLY A 259 10.46 18.74 -13.47
C GLY A 259 10.22 20.17 -13.99
N ILE A 260 9.90 21.12 -13.10
CA ILE A 260 9.68 22.53 -13.48
C ILE A 260 11.03 23.17 -13.84
N GLN A 261 11.12 23.67 -15.06
CA GLN A 261 12.30 24.35 -15.60
C GLN A 261 12.16 25.86 -15.56
N VAL A 262 10.92 26.37 -15.67
CA VAL A 262 10.61 27.81 -15.70
C VAL A 262 9.47 28.10 -14.74
N ILE A 263 9.53 29.22 -14.00
CA ILE A 263 8.42 29.72 -13.20
C ILE A 263 7.96 31.07 -13.76
N ILE A 264 6.67 31.18 -14.10
CA ILE A 264 6.01 32.43 -14.46
C ILE A 264 5.22 32.89 -13.24
N ALA A 265 5.66 33.95 -12.59
CA ALA A 265 5.04 34.43 -11.36
C ALA A 265 4.30 35.76 -11.59
N GLY A 266 2.99 35.76 -11.38
CA GLY A 266 2.13 36.94 -11.48
C GLY A 266 2.20 37.78 -10.21
N ALA A 267 2.48 39.07 -10.37
CA ALA A 267 2.41 40.08 -9.32
C ALA A 267 1.17 40.96 -9.51
N GLY A 268 0.43 41.21 -8.43
CA GLY A 268 -0.65 42.19 -8.45
C GLY A 268 -0.10 43.62 -8.55
N GLY A 269 -0.89 44.58 -9.05
CA GLY A 269 -0.46 45.95 -9.35
C GLY A 269 0.10 46.80 -8.20
N ALA A 270 0.07 46.29 -6.95
CA ALA A 270 0.70 46.91 -5.79
C ALA A 270 2.13 46.40 -5.49
N ALA A 271 2.62 45.39 -6.21
CA ALA A 271 3.93 44.78 -6.00
C ALA A 271 4.82 44.89 -7.26
N HIS A 272 6.09 45.26 -7.09
CA HIS A 272 7.06 45.37 -8.19
C HIS A 272 7.65 44.02 -8.62
N LEU A 273 7.61 43.03 -7.72
CA LEU A 273 8.00 41.65 -7.96
C LEU A 273 6.93 40.74 -7.36
N PRO A 274 6.67 39.56 -7.95
CA PRO A 274 5.94 38.51 -7.25
C PRO A 274 6.82 38.18 -6.05
N GLY A 275 6.32 38.33 -4.81
CA GLY A 275 7.13 38.33 -3.57
C GLY A 275 7.90 37.03 -3.26
N ILE A 276 8.76 36.59 -4.17
CA ILE A 276 9.69 35.49 -4.08
C ILE A 276 11.00 36.13 -3.61
N ASP A 277 11.07 36.41 -2.33
CA ASP A 277 12.35 36.72 -1.69
C ASP A 277 13.05 35.38 -1.38
N TYR A 278 14.29 35.25 -1.85
CA TYR A 278 15.15 34.06 -1.70
C TYR A 278 15.57 33.80 -0.25
#